data_AF-A0A7C7CDB0-F1
#
_entry.id   AF-A0A7C7CDB0-F1
#
_cell.length_a   1.000
_cell.length_b   1.000
_cell.length_c   1.000
_cell.angle_alpha   90.00
_cell.angle_beta   90.00
_cell.angle_gamma   90.00
#
_symmetry.space_group_name_H-M   'P 1'
#
loop_
_entity.id
_entity.type
_entity.pdbx_description
1 polymer ?
#
loop_
_entity_poly.entity_id
_entity_poly.type
_entity_poly.pdbx_seq_one_letter_code
_entity_poly.pdbx_strand_id
1 'polypeptide(L)'
;MPLNKPIQKQYFSITEVASMLGVNASLLRFWEKEFKQIKPKTNSRGKRLYNAKDIQIVRSVYVLVKEQGFTLDGARKALKSRKGMGADVASEARAKAQATHHAAQGSSSNSPTLSEGERKEVVRKLKKVRAELLTLRAEIR
;
A
#
# COMPACT_ATOMS: atom_id res chain seq x y z
N MET A 1 -5.12 19.19 40.24
CA MET A 1 -5.00 18.96 38.78
C MET A 1 -5.22 17.48 38.50
N PRO A 2 -6.25 17.05 37.74
CA PRO A 2 -6.40 15.64 37.41
C PRO A 2 -5.63 15.33 36.11
N LEU A 3 -4.54 14.58 36.22
CA LEU A 3 -3.86 13.94 35.09
C LEU A 3 -4.60 12.64 34.73
N ASN A 4 -5.86 12.73 34.29
CA ASN A 4 -6.57 11.57 33.76
C ASN A 4 -6.27 11.42 32.27
N LYS A 5 -5.10 10.89 31.91
CA LYS A 5 -4.81 10.50 30.53
C LYS A 5 -5.53 9.17 30.25
N PRO A 6 -6.42 9.08 29.25
CA PRO A 6 -7.13 7.85 28.98
C PRO A 6 -6.15 6.72 28.64
N ILE A 7 -6.34 5.56 29.26
CA ILE A 7 -5.52 4.37 29.04
C ILE A 7 -5.73 3.92 27.59
N GLN A 8 -4.79 4.25 26.71
CA GLN A 8 -4.84 3.81 25.31
C GLN A 8 -4.35 2.36 25.21
N LYS A 9 -5.16 1.51 24.57
CA LYS A 9 -4.83 0.11 24.29
C LYS A 9 -3.55 0.05 23.44
N GLN A 10 -2.50 -0.55 24.01
CA GLN A 10 -1.17 -0.60 23.39
C GLN A 10 -0.99 -1.77 22.40
N TYR A 11 -1.80 -2.82 22.56
CA TYR A 11 -1.67 -4.06 21.80
C TYR A 11 -3.00 -4.49 21.21
N PHE A 12 -2.96 -4.90 19.96
CA PHE A 12 -4.12 -5.34 19.18
C PHE A 12 -3.90 -6.77 18.70
N SER A 13 -4.95 -7.58 18.72
CA SER A 13 -4.90 -8.94 18.17
C SER A 13 -4.96 -8.92 16.64
N ILE A 14 -4.53 -10.02 16.01
CA ILE A 14 -4.63 -10.16 14.55
C ILE A 14 -6.06 -9.99 14.02
N THR A 15 -7.06 -10.44 14.77
CA THR A 15 -8.48 -10.33 14.41
C THR A 15 -8.95 -8.88 14.46
N GLU A 16 -8.50 -8.12 15.46
CA GLU A 16 -8.81 -6.69 15.57
C GLU A 16 -8.18 -5.92 14.42
N VAL A 17 -6.90 -6.14 14.14
CA VAL A 17 -6.20 -5.48 13.02
C VAL A 17 -6.82 -5.85 11.68
N ALA A 18 -7.20 -7.12 11.49
CA ALA A 18 -7.92 -7.60 10.31
C ALA A 18 -9.24 -6.83 10.11
N SER A 19 -10.02 -6.69 11.19
CA SER A 19 -11.31 -6.01 11.16
C SER A 19 -11.16 -4.51 10.90
N MET A 20 -10.14 -3.86 11.46
CA MET A 20 -9.84 -2.44 11.23
C MET A 20 -9.50 -2.11 9.77
N LEU A 21 -8.98 -3.08 9.02
CA LEU A 21 -8.56 -2.91 7.62
C LEU A 21 -9.51 -3.60 6.62
N GLY A 22 -10.52 -4.32 7.12
CA GLY A 22 -11.42 -5.12 6.28
C GLY A 22 -10.69 -6.23 5.50
N VAL A 23 -9.64 -6.80 6.05
CA VAL A 23 -8.84 -7.87 5.42
C VAL A 23 -8.91 -9.18 6.19
N ASN A 24 -8.57 -10.29 5.54
CA ASN A 24 -8.50 -11.59 6.21
C ASN A 24 -7.24 -11.68 7.10
N ALA A 25 -7.37 -12.27 8.29
CA ALA A 25 -6.25 -12.55 9.19
C ALA A 25 -5.13 -13.38 8.54
N SER A 26 -5.45 -14.29 7.61
CA SER A 26 -4.45 -15.05 6.87
C SER A 26 -3.60 -14.17 5.94
N LEU A 27 -4.17 -13.10 5.39
CA LEU A 27 -3.42 -12.12 4.59
C LEU A 27 -2.42 -11.34 5.47
N LEU A 28 -2.82 -10.97 6.69
CA LEU A 28 -1.92 -10.35 7.66
C LEU A 28 -0.76 -11.27 8.04
N ARG A 29 -1.02 -12.56 8.28
CA ARG A 29 0.03 -13.57 8.54
C ARG A 29 0.99 -13.70 7.36
N PHE A 30 0.48 -13.59 6.14
CA PHE A 30 1.30 -13.63 4.94
C PHE A 30 2.18 -12.37 4.84
N TRP A 31 1.61 -11.19 5.08
CA TRP A 31 2.37 -9.94 5.11
C TRP A 31 3.45 -9.91 6.20
N GLU A 32 3.22 -10.50 7.37
CA GLU A 32 4.29 -10.65 8.38
C GLU A 32 5.52 -11.40 7.84
N LYS A 33 5.33 -12.42 6.99
CA LYS A 33 6.44 -13.15 6.38
C LYS A 33 7.15 -12.32 5.33
N GLU A 34 6.39 -11.58 4.51
CA GLU A 34 6.92 -10.81 3.40
C GLU A 34 7.62 -9.50 3.82
N PHE A 35 7.16 -8.88 4.91
CA PHE A 35 7.61 -7.59 5.41
C PHE A 35 8.26 -7.72 6.78
N LYS A 36 9.59 -7.82 6.80
CA LYS A 36 10.42 -7.89 8.02
C LYS A 36 10.24 -6.70 8.98
N GLN A 37 9.61 -5.62 8.52
CA GLN A 37 9.31 -4.43 9.32
C GLN A 37 8.12 -4.65 10.27
N ILE A 38 7.21 -5.57 9.96
CA ILE A 38 6.07 -5.91 10.81
C ILE A 38 6.54 -6.98 11.79
N LYS A 39 6.66 -6.64 13.07
CA LYS A 39 7.21 -7.55 14.09
C LYS A 39 6.24 -7.68 15.26
N PRO A 40 5.12 -8.42 15.07
CA PRO A 40 4.15 -8.59 16.14
C PRO A 40 4.80 -9.34 17.30
N LYS A 41 4.51 -8.91 18.52
CA LYS A 41 4.96 -9.60 19.72
C LYS A 41 4.09 -10.85 19.92
N THR A 42 4.72 -12.00 20.12
CA THR A 42 3.99 -13.22 20.50
C THR A 42 3.84 -13.27 22.01
N ASN A 43 2.63 -13.52 22.51
CA ASN A 43 2.41 -13.74 23.93
C ASN A 43 2.79 -15.19 24.35
N SER A 44 2.75 -15.48 25.66
CA SER A 44 3.02 -16.82 26.21
C SER A 44 2.11 -17.93 25.66
N ARG A 45 0.95 -17.57 25.07
CA ARG A 45 -0.03 -18.50 24.48
C ARG A 45 0.05 -18.55 22.95
N GLY A 46 1.11 -18.02 22.34
CA GLY A 46 1.31 -18.05 20.88
C GLY A 46 0.47 -17.06 20.07
N LYS A 47 -0.30 -16.16 20.72
CA LYS A 47 -1.11 -15.15 20.03
C LYS A 47 -0.24 -13.94 19.64
N ARG A 48 -0.44 -13.47 18.40
CA ARG A 48 0.22 -12.29 17.84
C ARG A 48 -0.44 -11.02 18.36
N LEU A 49 0.37 -10.10 18.86
CA LEU A 49 -0.01 -8.78 19.35
C LEU A 49 0.73 -7.72 18.54
N TYR A 50 -0.02 -6.88 17.85
CA TYR A 50 0.50 -5.75 17.09
C TYR A 50 0.47 -4.52 17.97
N ASN A 51 1.55 -3.76 17.94
CA ASN A 51 1.56 -2.43 18.54
C ASN A 51 1.07 -1.38 17.52
N ALA A 52 0.90 -0.13 17.97
CA ALA A 52 0.51 0.95 17.09
C ALA A 52 1.45 1.16 15.89
N LYS A 53 2.78 0.96 16.06
CA LYS A 53 3.77 1.09 14.97
C LYS A 53 3.60 0.01 13.92
N ASP A 54 3.36 -1.24 14.33
CA ASP A 54 3.09 -2.36 13.41
C ASP A 54 1.83 -2.06 12.58
N ILE A 55 0.79 -1.54 13.21
CA ILE A 55 -0.47 -1.17 12.51
C ILE A 55 -0.23 -0.08 11.48
N GLN A 56 0.61 0.91 11.76
CA GLN A 56 0.96 1.94 10.77
C GLN A 56 1.67 1.35 9.55
N ILE A 57 2.58 0.39 9.78
CA ILE A 57 3.29 -0.30 8.69
C ILE A 57 2.30 -1.15 7.88
N VAL A 58 1.45 -1.91 8.55
CA VAL A 58 0.40 -2.72 7.90
C VAL A 58 -0.54 -1.84 7.06
N ARG A 59 -0.97 -0.68 7.58
CA ARG A 59 -1.78 0.27 6.82
C ARG A 59 -1.05 0.78 5.58
N SER A 60 0.24 1.06 5.70
CA SER A 60 1.08 1.48 4.56
C SER A 60 1.17 0.36 3.50
N VAL A 61 1.35 -0.89 3.90
CA VAL A 61 1.30 -2.06 3.00
C VAL A 61 -0.06 -2.14 2.31
N TYR A 62 -1.16 -1.98 3.06
CA TYR A 62 -2.51 -2.04 2.52
C TYR A 62 -2.71 -1.04 1.39
N VAL A 63 -2.36 0.23 1.60
CA VAL A 63 -2.48 1.28 0.57
C VAL A 63 -1.65 0.92 -0.66
N LEU A 64 -0.40 0.50 -0.47
CA LEU A 64 0.49 0.16 -1.59
C LEU A 64 -0.05 -1.01 -2.43
N VAL A 65 -0.54 -2.07 -1.79
CA VAL A 65 -0.93 -3.30 -2.48
C VAL A 65 -2.38 -3.24 -2.99
N LYS A 66 -3.31 -2.74 -2.18
CA LYS A 66 -4.75 -2.76 -2.49
C LYS A 66 -5.23 -1.53 -3.24
N GLU A 67 -4.76 -0.35 -2.88
CA GLU A 67 -5.22 0.90 -3.51
C GLU A 67 -4.34 1.26 -4.72
N GLN A 68 -3.02 1.11 -4.59
CA GLN A 68 -2.07 1.49 -5.64
C GLN A 68 -1.66 0.35 -6.57
N GLY A 69 -2.04 -0.89 -6.26
CA GLY A 69 -1.79 -2.06 -7.11
C GLY A 69 -0.32 -2.48 -7.22
N PHE A 70 0.53 -2.10 -6.28
CA PHE A 70 1.92 -2.57 -6.27
C PHE A 70 1.99 -4.07 -6.03
N THR A 71 2.99 -4.71 -6.65
CA THR A 71 3.40 -6.06 -6.27
C THR A 71 4.02 -6.06 -4.87
N LEU A 72 4.05 -7.22 -4.21
CA LEU A 72 4.61 -7.34 -2.86
C LEU A 72 6.07 -6.88 -2.79
N ASP A 73 6.86 -7.17 -3.83
CA ASP A 73 8.25 -6.72 -3.91
C ASP A 73 8.35 -5.20 -4.12
N GLY A 74 7.46 -4.63 -4.95
CA GLY A 74 7.36 -3.17 -5.13
C GLY A 74 6.99 -2.46 -3.83
N ALA A 75 6.00 -2.97 -3.10
CA ALA A 75 5.61 -2.46 -1.80
C ALA A 75 6.76 -2.58 -0.77
N ARG A 76 7.54 -3.67 -0.81
CA ARG A 76 8.70 -3.87 0.08
C ARG A 76 9.78 -2.84 -0.19
N LYS A 77 10.08 -2.56 -1.45
CA LYS A 77 11.05 -1.53 -1.86
C LYS A 77 10.57 -0.14 -1.44
N ALA A 78 9.30 0.18 -1.68
CA ALA A 78 8.69 1.45 -1.28
C ALA A 78 8.73 1.67 0.24
N LEU A 79 8.48 0.64 1.05
CA LEU A 79 8.57 0.71 2.51
C LEU A 79 10.00 0.86 3.03
N LYS A 80 10.99 0.26 2.36
CA LYS A 80 12.42 0.43 2.72
C LYS A 80 12.90 1.83 2.40
N SER A 81 12.57 2.35 1.22
CA SER A 81 12.93 3.72 0.80
C SER A 81 12.31 4.77 1.74
N ARG A 82 11.05 4.58 2.14
CA ARG A 82 10.36 5.47 3.09
C ARG A 82 10.98 5.50 4.49
N LYS A 83 11.71 4.45 4.90
CA LYS A 83 12.35 4.40 6.22
C LYS A 83 13.54 5.38 6.35
N GLY A 84 14.00 5.97 5.26
CA GLY A 84 14.97 7.08 5.25
C GLY A 84 14.34 8.48 5.33
N MET A 85 13.02 8.61 5.16
CA MET A 85 12.28 9.89 5.10
C MET A 85 10.99 9.73 5.90
N GLY A 86 11.11 9.80 7.22
CA GLY A 86 9.99 9.71 8.14
C GLY A 86 9.18 11.00 8.10
N ALA A 87 7.88 10.86 7.83
CA ALA A 87 6.81 11.86 7.98
C ALA A 87 6.48 12.79 6.79
N ASP A 88 7.39 13.02 5.84
CA ASP A 88 7.19 14.08 4.83
C ASP A 88 6.46 13.59 3.55
N VAL A 89 6.58 12.31 3.22
CA VAL A 89 6.00 11.75 1.98
C VAL A 89 4.50 11.48 2.04
N ALA A 90 3.87 11.53 3.22
CA ALA A 90 2.41 11.55 3.30
C ALA A 90 1.86 12.92 2.88
N SER A 91 2.56 14.01 3.22
CA SER A 91 2.32 15.35 2.68
C SER A 91 2.80 15.50 1.25
N GLU A 92 3.88 14.84 0.83
CA GLU A 92 4.41 14.98 -0.53
C GLU A 92 3.69 14.10 -1.57
N ALA A 93 3.15 12.94 -1.17
CA ALA A 93 2.23 12.16 -2.00
C ALA A 93 0.83 12.79 -2.05
N ARG A 94 0.38 13.48 -0.98
CA ARG A 94 -0.81 14.35 -1.03
C ARG A 94 -0.57 15.59 -1.88
N ALA A 95 0.61 16.22 -1.79
CA ALA A 95 0.98 17.37 -2.60
C ALA A 95 1.14 16.99 -4.08
N LYS A 96 1.68 15.80 -4.41
CA LYS A 96 1.72 15.31 -5.80
C LYS A 96 0.35 14.87 -6.32
N ALA A 97 -0.59 14.49 -5.46
CA ALA A 97 -1.98 14.23 -5.82
C ALA A 97 -2.89 15.49 -5.84
N GLN A 98 -2.46 16.59 -5.20
CA GLN A 98 -3.16 17.89 -5.18
C GLN A 98 -2.59 18.89 -6.19
N ALA A 99 -1.29 18.82 -6.51
CA ALA A 99 -0.62 19.65 -7.52
C ALA A 99 -1.04 19.30 -8.96
N THR A 100 -1.72 18.17 -9.18
CA THR A 100 -2.33 17.86 -10.49
C THR A 100 -3.57 18.70 -10.81
N HIS A 101 -4.06 19.54 -9.87
CA HIS A 101 -5.16 20.46 -10.14
C HIS A 101 -4.81 21.96 -10.07
N HIS A 102 -3.60 22.35 -9.65
CA HIS A 102 -3.18 23.76 -9.57
C HIS A 102 -1.67 23.93 -9.80
N ALA A 103 -1.18 23.83 -11.05
CA ALA A 103 0.14 24.35 -11.45
C ALA A 103 0.36 24.23 -12.97
N ALA A 104 -0.58 24.73 -13.77
CA ALA A 104 -0.24 25.19 -15.11
C ALA A 104 0.42 26.57 -14.95
N GLN A 105 1.74 26.60 -14.74
CA GLN A 105 2.69 27.67 -15.08
C GLN A 105 4.06 27.42 -14.42
N GLY A 106 5.11 27.22 -15.22
CA GLY A 106 6.51 27.43 -14.80
C GLY A 106 7.47 26.21 -14.81
N SER A 107 8.04 25.94 -15.98
CA SER A 107 9.44 25.52 -16.25
C SER A 107 10.08 24.24 -15.65
N SER A 108 10.22 23.25 -16.54
CA SER A 108 11.43 22.46 -16.87
C SER A 108 12.07 21.48 -15.86
N SER A 109 11.82 20.18 -16.06
CA SER A 109 12.90 19.17 -16.20
C SER A 109 12.35 17.87 -16.84
N ASN A 110 13.14 17.34 -17.78
CA ASN A 110 12.79 16.25 -18.71
C ASN A 110 12.19 15.00 -18.04
N SER A 111 10.97 14.66 -18.43
CA SER A 111 10.42 13.29 -18.36
C SER A 111 9.70 13.03 -19.68
N PRO A 112 9.81 11.84 -20.29
CA PRO A 112 9.10 11.52 -21.53
C PRO A 112 7.61 11.49 -21.20
N THR A 113 6.93 12.61 -21.44
CA THR A 113 5.49 12.74 -21.26
C THR A 113 4.84 12.08 -22.45
N LEU A 114 4.56 10.77 -22.37
CA LEU A 114 3.78 10.08 -23.39
C LEU A 114 2.50 10.86 -23.63
N SER A 115 2.28 11.21 -24.90
CA SER A 115 1.11 11.91 -25.40
C SER A 115 -0.17 11.18 -25.00
N GLU A 116 -1.24 11.93 -24.76
CA GLU A 116 -2.59 11.43 -24.50
C GLU A 116 -3.00 10.36 -25.55
N GLY A 117 -2.57 10.52 -26.80
CA GLY A 117 -2.82 9.57 -27.89
C GLY A 117 -2.07 8.25 -27.72
N GLU A 118 -0.81 8.30 -27.29
CA GLU A 118 0.03 7.12 -27.05
C GLU A 118 -0.50 6.30 -25.87
N ARG A 119 -0.97 6.98 -24.81
CA ARG A 119 -1.59 6.32 -23.65
C ARG A 119 -2.87 5.59 -24.04
N LYS A 120 -3.74 6.23 -24.82
CA LYS A 120 -4.98 5.62 -25.33
C LYS A 120 -4.68 4.43 -26.22
N GLU A 121 -3.64 4.52 -27.04
CA GLU A 121 -3.21 3.42 -27.91
C GLU A 121 -2.66 2.22 -27.12
N VAL A 122 -1.84 2.46 -26.09
CA VAL A 122 -1.34 1.40 -25.20
C VAL A 122 -2.48 0.72 -24.46
N VAL A 123 -3.45 1.48 -23.93
CA VAL A 123 -4.63 0.92 -23.26
C VAL A 123 -5.48 0.09 -24.23
N ARG A 124 -5.63 0.54 -25.49
CA ARG A 124 -6.33 -0.21 -26.53
C ARG A 124 -5.63 -1.52 -26.85
N LYS A 125 -4.30 -1.51 -27.00
CA LYS A 125 -3.48 -2.72 -27.21
C LYS A 125 -3.61 -3.68 -26.03
N LEU A 126 -3.54 -3.19 -24.79
CA LEU A 126 -3.72 -4.02 -23.60
C LEU A 126 -5.09 -4.69 -23.53
N LYS A 127 -6.16 -3.96 -23.90
CA LYS A 127 -7.52 -4.50 -23.95
C LYS A 127 -7.65 -5.63 -24.99
N LYS A 128 -6.97 -5.50 -26.14
CA LYS A 128 -6.93 -6.55 -27.17
C LYS A 128 -6.22 -7.82 -26.69
N VAL A 129 -5.02 -7.67 -26.14
CA VAL A 129 -4.25 -8.81 -25.59
C VAL A 129 -5.04 -9.53 -24.49
N ARG A 130 -5.74 -8.80 -23.62
CA ARG A 130 -6.63 -9.40 -22.61
C ARG A 130 -7.77 -10.20 -23.24
N ALA A 131 -8.37 -9.72 -24.32
CA ALA A 131 -9.44 -10.42 -25.02
C ALA A 131 -8.92 -11.71 -25.68
N GLU A 132 -7.77 -11.65 -26.35
CA GLU A 132 -7.12 -12.82 -26.98
C GLU A 132 -6.74 -13.90 -25.94
N LEU A 133 -6.26 -13.50 -24.76
CA LEU A 133 -5.96 -14.44 -23.68
C LEU A 133 -7.22 -15.08 -23.09
N LEU A 134 -8.35 -14.36 -23.10
CA LEU A 134 -9.63 -14.90 -22.63
C LEU A 134 -10.19 -15.92 -23.63
N THR A 135 -10.03 -15.69 -24.93
CA THR A 135 -10.48 -16.64 -25.96
C THR A 135 -9.61 -17.89 -25.99
N LEU A 136 -8.28 -17.74 -25.95
CA LEU A 136 -7.35 -18.88 -25.84
C LEU A 136 -7.63 -19.74 -24.59
N ARG A 137 -7.95 -19.10 -23.47
CA ARG A 137 -8.33 -19.82 -22.23
C ARG A 137 -9.65 -20.59 -22.37
N ALA A 138 -10.56 -20.12 -23.21
CA ALA A 138 -11.84 -20.78 -23.44
C ALA A 138 -11.70 -22.00 -24.37
N GLU A 139 -10.75 -21.98 -25.31
CA GLU A 139 -10.48 -23.07 -26.26
C GLU A 139 -9.73 -24.26 -25.63
N ILE A 140 -9.03 -24.06 -24.51
CA ILE A 140 -8.26 -25.10 -23.82
C ILE A 140 -9.13 -25.86 -22.77
N ARG A 141 -10.45 -25.67 -22.77
CA ARG A 141 -11.40 -26.35 -21.85
C ARG A 141 -12.27 -27.35 -22.59
#